data_AF-I7C3J1-F1
#
_entry.id   AF-I7C3J1-F1
#
_cell.length_a   1.000
_cell.length_b   1.000
_cell.length_c   1.000
_cell.angle_alpha   90.00
_cell.angle_beta   90.00
_cell.angle_gamma   90.00
#
_symmetry.space_group_name_H-M   'P 1'
#
loop_
_entity.id
_entity.type
_entity.pdbx_description
1 polymer ?
#
loop_
_entity_poly.entity_id
_entity_poly.type
_entity_poly.pdbx_seq_one_letter_code
_entity_poly.pdbx_strand_id
1 'polypeptide(L)'
;MSNVERLACFDQAAGTPAYTPKRQWSAPEQQAPTVLRVMANEAERAPDDLTFRIGSQPQDGAGAPALVISAPAIASGDERAYMAISCIQAISRLQLIARRPIEASWVKVRLSGEGWSTRETPWQVMENGQVLDAGRGLPAIEQIRKLIGAQRIEVVSDHGEVDGLTFDAQGLDPLISRARSTCRW
;
A
#
# COMPACT_ATOMS: atom_id res chain seq x y z
N MET A 1 -8.61 -2.60 -48.44
CA MET A 1 -9.30 -3.38 -47.39
C MET A 1 -8.28 -3.79 -46.37
N SER A 2 -8.34 -3.19 -45.18
CA SER A 2 -7.32 -3.39 -44.14
C SER A 2 -7.45 -4.78 -43.51
N ASN A 3 -6.36 -5.30 -42.91
CA ASN A 3 -6.36 -6.61 -42.26
C ASN A 3 -7.38 -6.71 -41.11
N VAL A 4 -7.77 -5.57 -40.52
CA VAL A 4 -8.73 -5.49 -39.41
C VAL A 4 -10.17 -5.78 -39.88
N GLU A 5 -10.53 -5.36 -41.09
CA GLU A 5 -11.88 -5.59 -41.63
C GLU A 5 -12.11 -7.07 -42.01
N ARG A 6 -11.05 -7.79 -42.41
CA ARG A 6 -11.16 -9.22 -42.73
C ARG A 6 -11.27 -10.10 -41.50
N LEU A 7 -10.65 -9.72 -40.38
CA LEU A 7 -10.74 -10.44 -39.11
C LEU A 7 -12.14 -10.33 -38.49
N ALA A 8 -12.74 -9.14 -38.52
CA ALA A 8 -14.10 -8.92 -38.01
C ALA A 8 -15.17 -9.76 -38.73
N CYS A 9 -14.99 -10.00 -40.04
CA CYS A 9 -15.93 -10.79 -40.83
C CYS A 9 -15.78 -12.30 -40.59
N PHE A 10 -14.61 -12.77 -40.14
CA PHE A 10 -14.38 -14.17 -39.79
C PHE A 10 -15.02 -14.53 -38.44
N ASP A 11 -14.93 -13.62 -37.45
CA ASP A 11 -15.47 -13.84 -36.11
C ASP A 11 -17.00 -13.90 -36.09
N GLN A 12 -17.67 -13.13 -36.96
CA GLN A 12 -19.14 -13.09 -37.03
C GLN A 12 -19.75 -14.36 -37.67
N ALA A 13 -19.02 -15.05 -38.54
CA ALA A 13 -19.44 -16.33 -39.13
C ALA A 13 -19.24 -17.52 -38.17
N ALA A 14 -18.39 -17.38 -37.15
CA ALA A 14 -18.03 -18.45 -36.20
C ALA A 14 -18.80 -18.38 -34.86
N GLY A 15 -19.63 -17.36 -34.63
CA GLY A 15 -20.49 -17.26 -33.44
C GLY A 15 -19.74 -17.02 -32.12
N THR A 16 -18.49 -16.58 -32.16
CA THR A 16 -17.68 -16.34 -30.95
C THR A 16 -18.01 -14.97 -30.35
N PRO A 17 -18.38 -14.87 -29.05
CA PRO A 17 -18.61 -13.57 -28.42
C PRO A 17 -17.30 -12.77 -28.39
N ALA A 18 -17.40 -11.47 -28.68
CA ALA A 18 -16.27 -10.55 -28.75
C ALA A 18 -15.37 -10.70 -27.52
N TYR A 19 -14.12 -11.10 -27.76
CA TYR A 19 -13.09 -11.18 -26.74
C TYR A 19 -12.86 -9.78 -26.18
N THR A 20 -13.48 -9.51 -25.03
CA THR A 20 -13.08 -8.39 -24.18
C THR A 20 -11.85 -8.90 -23.44
N PRO A 21 -10.65 -8.30 -23.61
CA PRO A 21 -9.53 -8.71 -22.78
C PRO A 21 -9.87 -8.30 -21.35
N LYS A 22 -10.40 -9.23 -20.55
CA LYS A 22 -10.21 -9.19 -19.10
C LYS A 22 -8.70 -9.17 -18.93
N ARG A 23 -8.15 -8.06 -18.47
CA ARG A 23 -6.74 -7.90 -18.16
C ARG A 23 -6.33 -9.06 -17.26
N GLN A 24 -5.72 -10.09 -17.86
CA GLN A 24 -5.25 -11.25 -17.13
C GLN A 24 -3.98 -10.80 -16.42
N TRP A 25 -4.15 -10.37 -15.18
CA TRP A 25 -3.03 -10.13 -14.27
C TRP A 25 -2.23 -11.41 -14.14
N SER A 26 -0.91 -11.27 -14.24
CA SER A 26 0.03 -12.37 -14.11
C SER A 26 -0.10 -13.03 -12.72
N ALA A 27 0.18 -14.32 -12.59
CA ALA A 27 0.09 -15.04 -11.30
C ALA A 27 0.82 -14.34 -10.12
N PRO A 28 1.94 -13.61 -10.30
CA PRO A 28 2.54 -12.78 -9.24
C PRO A 28 1.67 -11.57 -8.82
N GLU A 29 0.95 -10.95 -9.75
CA GLU A 29 0.00 -9.86 -9.46
C GLU A 29 -1.25 -10.36 -8.73
N GLN A 30 -1.54 -11.67 -8.76
CA GLN A 30 -2.64 -12.28 -8.00
C GLN A 30 -2.31 -12.47 -6.52
N GLN A 31 -1.04 -12.43 -6.12
CA GLN A 31 -0.62 -12.83 -4.77
C GLN A 31 -0.51 -11.68 -3.74
N ALA A 32 -0.87 -10.45 -4.10
CA ALA A 32 -0.88 -9.28 -3.20
C ALA A 32 0.23 -9.33 -2.10
N PRO A 33 1.52 -9.38 -2.49
CA PRO A 33 2.61 -9.69 -1.57
C PRO A 33 2.79 -8.64 -0.46
N THR A 34 2.42 -7.38 -0.70
CA THR A 34 2.40 -6.35 0.34
C THR A 34 1.31 -6.67 1.36
N VAL A 35 0.11 -7.02 0.90
CA VAL A 35 -1.01 -7.40 1.78
C VAL A 35 -0.63 -8.59 2.64
N LEU A 36 -0.11 -9.67 2.06
CA LEU A 36 0.31 -10.86 2.80
C LEU A 36 1.34 -10.54 3.89
N ARG A 37 2.31 -9.68 3.55
CA ARG A 37 3.39 -9.28 4.47
C ARG A 37 2.88 -8.47 5.65
N VAL A 38 1.96 -7.53 5.39
CA VAL A 38 1.34 -6.73 6.45
C VAL A 38 0.42 -7.61 7.30
N MET A 39 -0.43 -8.45 6.69
CA MET A 39 -1.30 -9.35 7.44
C MET A 39 -0.50 -10.33 8.32
N ALA A 40 0.65 -10.82 7.84
CA ALA A 40 1.55 -11.63 8.67
C ALA A 40 2.14 -10.86 9.87
N ASN A 41 2.43 -9.56 9.71
CA ASN A 41 2.87 -8.71 10.83
C ASN A 41 1.74 -8.45 11.85
N GLU A 42 0.50 -8.41 11.37
CA GLU A 42 -0.70 -8.08 12.16
C GLU A 42 -1.38 -9.31 12.77
N ALA A 43 -1.03 -10.53 12.35
CA ALA A 43 -1.66 -11.78 12.78
C ALA A 43 -1.62 -12.02 14.31
N GLU A 44 -0.60 -11.51 14.98
CA GLU A 44 -0.41 -11.64 16.43
C GLU A 44 -0.84 -10.37 17.19
N ARG A 45 -1.70 -9.52 16.61
CA ARG A 45 -2.15 -8.27 17.25
C ARG A 45 -3.22 -8.53 18.29
N ALA A 46 -3.02 -7.94 19.47
CA ALA A 46 -4.06 -7.84 20.48
C ALA A 46 -5.21 -6.96 19.92
N PRO A 47 -6.50 -7.35 20.04
CA PRO A 47 -7.60 -6.68 19.35
C PRO A 47 -7.74 -5.17 19.63
N ASP A 48 -7.30 -4.74 20.81
CA ASP A 48 -7.36 -3.39 21.36
C ASP A 48 -6.09 -2.55 21.11
N ASP A 49 -4.99 -3.16 20.67
CA ASP A 49 -3.78 -2.43 20.28
C ASP A 49 -3.94 -1.87 18.86
N LEU A 50 -4.03 -0.54 18.74
CA LEU A 50 -4.12 0.17 17.46
C LEU A 50 -2.81 0.88 17.06
N THR A 51 -1.76 0.75 17.88
CA THR A 51 -0.49 1.43 17.65
C THR A 51 0.32 0.75 16.56
N PHE A 52 1.31 1.46 16.00
CA PHE A 52 2.24 0.84 15.07
C PHE A 52 3.08 -0.23 15.77
N ARG A 53 3.16 -1.41 15.16
CA ARG A 53 4.02 -2.50 15.59
C ARG A 53 5.05 -2.81 14.52
N ILE A 54 6.18 -3.38 14.95
CA ILE A 54 7.27 -3.78 14.06
C ILE A 54 7.42 -5.31 14.04
N GLY A 55 7.65 -5.85 12.86
CA GLY A 55 8.06 -7.23 12.66
C GLY A 55 9.19 -7.33 11.65
N SER A 56 9.90 -8.45 11.71
CA SER A 56 10.96 -8.79 10.77
C SER A 56 10.65 -10.13 10.14
N GLN A 57 10.79 -10.21 8.82
CA GLN A 57 10.61 -11.45 8.06
C GLN A 57 11.93 -11.82 7.38
N PRO A 58 12.28 -13.11 7.33
CA PRO A 58 13.39 -13.57 6.51
C PRO A 58 13.21 -13.08 5.07
N GLN A 59 14.31 -12.74 4.43
CA GLN A 59 14.32 -12.41 3.02
C GLN A 59 15.20 -13.42 2.29
N ASP A 60 14.79 -13.84 1.10
CA ASP A 60 15.60 -14.72 0.27
C ASP A 60 16.93 -14.03 -0.10
N GLY A 61 18.04 -14.74 0.09
CA GLY A 61 19.40 -14.27 -0.19
C GLY A 61 20.15 -13.72 1.04
N ALA A 62 21.32 -13.13 0.80
CA ALA A 62 22.24 -12.65 1.85
C ALA A 62 21.89 -11.24 2.41
N GLY A 63 20.65 -10.78 2.20
CA GLY A 63 20.20 -9.44 2.60
C GLY A 63 19.83 -9.33 4.07
N ALA A 64 19.71 -8.10 4.57
CA ALA A 64 19.07 -7.84 5.85
C ALA A 64 17.60 -8.33 5.81
N PRO A 65 17.04 -8.82 6.94
CA PRO A 65 15.65 -9.23 6.98
C PRO A 65 14.72 -8.07 6.58
N ALA A 66 13.61 -8.42 5.93
CA ALA A 66 12.60 -7.44 5.60
C ALA A 66 11.95 -6.93 6.88
N LEU A 67 11.86 -5.62 7.04
CA LEU A 67 11.24 -4.99 8.20
C LEU A 67 9.88 -4.43 7.78
N VAL A 68 8.87 -4.67 8.60
CA VAL A 68 7.50 -4.20 8.39
C VAL A 68 7.04 -3.49 9.65
N ILE A 69 6.59 -2.25 9.51
CA ILE A 69 5.93 -1.48 10.56
C ILE A 69 4.50 -1.28 10.07
N SER A 70 3.49 -1.63 10.86
CA SER A 70 2.10 -1.42 10.48
C SER A 70 1.19 -1.10 11.65
N ALA A 71 0.12 -0.35 11.36
CA ALA A 71 -0.98 -0.07 12.26
C ALA A 71 -2.31 -0.17 11.51
N PRO A 72 -3.38 -0.68 12.15
CA PRO A 72 -4.72 -0.57 11.63
C PRO A 72 -5.24 0.87 11.70
N ALA A 73 -6.15 1.23 10.80
CA ALA A 73 -6.92 2.45 10.95
C ALA A 73 -7.82 2.37 12.19
N ILE A 74 -8.01 3.52 12.85
CA ILE A 74 -8.94 3.70 13.96
C ILE A 74 -10.37 3.61 13.42
N ALA A 75 -11.25 2.94 14.16
CA ALA A 75 -12.69 2.86 13.87
C ALA A 75 -13.06 2.28 12.49
N SER A 76 -12.25 1.39 11.92
CA SER A 76 -12.50 0.82 10.58
C SER A 76 -13.47 -0.37 10.53
N GLY A 77 -13.99 -0.85 11.66
CA GLY A 77 -14.84 -2.05 11.74
C GLY A 77 -14.02 -3.36 11.71
N ASP A 78 -14.65 -4.47 11.31
CA ASP A 78 -14.00 -5.79 11.22
C ASP A 78 -13.00 -5.89 10.06
N GLU A 79 -13.29 -5.23 8.93
CA GLU A 79 -12.34 -5.08 7.83
C GLU A 79 -11.54 -3.80 8.03
N ARG A 80 -10.25 -3.93 8.38
CA ARG A 80 -9.40 -2.78 8.69
C ARG A 80 -8.53 -2.39 7.51
N ALA A 81 -8.41 -1.08 7.27
CA ALA A 81 -7.33 -0.55 6.45
C ALA A 81 -6.04 -0.53 7.29
N TYR A 82 -4.89 -0.63 6.64
CA TYR A 82 -3.60 -0.62 7.35
C TYR A 82 -2.62 0.34 6.70
N MET A 83 -1.97 1.17 7.51
CA MET A 83 -0.81 1.93 7.07
C MET A 83 0.44 1.12 7.35
N ALA A 84 1.35 1.07 6.39
CA ALA A 84 2.58 0.30 6.50
C ALA A 84 3.81 1.09 6.04
N ILE A 85 4.87 1.00 6.82
CA ILE A 85 6.23 1.43 6.45
C ILE A 85 7.07 0.16 6.39
N SER A 86 7.74 -0.08 5.28
CA SER A 86 8.56 -1.28 5.13
C SER A 86 9.96 -0.98 4.60
N CYS A 87 10.91 -1.82 4.99
CA CYS A 87 12.25 -1.87 4.42
C CYS A 87 12.43 -3.26 3.79
N ILE A 88 12.37 -3.33 2.46
CA ILE A 88 12.44 -4.60 1.72
C ILE A 88 13.50 -4.44 0.63
N GLN A 89 14.49 -5.35 0.60
CA GLN A 89 15.66 -5.24 -0.27
C GLN A 89 16.39 -3.90 -0.09
N ALA A 90 16.52 -3.43 1.15
CA ALA A 90 17.08 -2.12 1.50
C ALA A 90 16.37 -0.91 0.87
N ILE A 91 15.12 -1.06 0.42
CA ILE A 91 14.30 0.02 -0.14
C ILE A 91 13.15 0.33 0.82
N SER A 92 13.10 1.57 1.29
CA SER A 92 11.99 2.07 2.10
C SER A 92 10.74 2.27 1.26
N ARG A 93 9.59 1.86 1.80
CA ARG A 93 8.26 2.04 1.19
C ARG A 93 7.30 2.59 2.24
N LEU A 94 6.33 3.38 1.78
CA LEU A 94 5.18 3.82 2.56
C LEU A 94 3.95 3.41 1.76
N GLN A 95 3.08 2.62 2.36
CA GLN A 95 1.97 1.96 1.68
C GLN A 95 0.72 1.99 2.57
N LEU A 96 -0.45 2.01 1.94
CA LEU A 96 -1.76 1.90 2.58
C LEU A 96 -2.50 0.71 1.97
N ILE A 97 -2.97 -0.20 2.81
CA ILE A 97 -3.78 -1.34 2.43
C ILE A 97 -5.23 -0.93 2.64
N ALA A 98 -5.99 -0.85 1.55
CA ALA A 98 -7.41 -0.49 1.57
C ALA A 98 -8.27 -1.66 2.07
N ARG A 99 -9.43 -1.37 2.67
CA ARG A 99 -10.39 -2.42 3.07
C ARG A 99 -11.00 -3.09 1.85
N ARG A 100 -11.36 -2.26 0.86
CA ARG A 100 -11.93 -2.70 -0.41
C ARG A 100 -11.02 -2.30 -1.58
N PRO A 101 -10.96 -3.10 -2.65
CA PRO A 101 -10.23 -2.74 -3.85
C PRO A 101 -10.65 -1.38 -4.42
N ILE A 102 -9.66 -0.56 -4.78
CA ILE A 102 -9.85 0.74 -5.42
C ILE A 102 -9.74 0.59 -6.94
N GLU A 103 -10.77 1.02 -7.66
CA GLU A 103 -10.81 1.02 -9.13
C GLU A 103 -10.24 2.32 -9.73
N ALA A 104 -9.03 2.69 -9.30
CA ALA A 104 -8.28 3.82 -9.84
C ALA A 104 -6.83 3.38 -10.11
N SER A 105 -6.10 4.10 -10.98
CA SER A 105 -4.65 3.85 -11.16
C SER A 105 -3.80 4.64 -10.16
N TRP A 106 -4.29 5.81 -9.76
CA TRP A 106 -3.63 6.74 -8.85
C TRP A 106 -4.69 7.41 -7.98
N VAL A 107 -4.33 7.73 -6.75
CA VAL A 107 -5.17 8.44 -5.78
C VAL A 107 -4.33 9.55 -5.18
N LYS A 108 -4.85 10.78 -5.08
CA LYS A 108 -4.13 11.87 -4.41
C LYS A 108 -4.26 11.69 -2.91
N VAL A 109 -3.12 11.71 -2.23
CA VAL A 109 -3.04 11.51 -0.79
C VAL A 109 -2.17 12.57 -0.16
N ARG A 110 -2.61 13.07 0.98
CA ARG A 110 -1.84 13.88 1.91
C ARG A 110 -1.99 13.27 3.29
N LEU A 111 -0.89 13.12 4.01
CA LEU A 111 -0.92 12.74 5.41
C LEU A 111 -0.87 14.01 6.26
N SER A 112 -1.72 14.10 7.27
CA SER A 112 -1.78 15.23 8.20
C SER A 112 -1.90 14.80 9.65
N GLY A 113 -1.54 15.69 10.55
CA GLY A 113 -1.78 15.58 11.97
C GLY A 113 -1.69 16.94 12.62
N GLU A 114 -1.63 16.97 13.95
CA GLU A 114 -1.59 18.24 14.68
C GLU A 114 -0.31 19.04 14.34
N GLY A 115 -0.49 20.18 13.66
CA GLY A 115 0.61 21.09 13.30
C GLY A 115 1.52 20.62 12.16
N TRP A 116 1.20 19.52 11.45
CA TRP A 116 2.02 19.02 10.35
C TRP A 116 1.20 18.42 9.20
N SER A 117 1.76 18.48 7.99
CA SER A 117 1.25 17.72 6.84
C SER A 117 2.36 17.39 5.85
N THR A 118 2.16 16.35 5.04
CA THR A 118 2.93 16.13 3.81
C THR A 118 2.44 17.06 2.70
N ARG A 119 3.17 17.07 1.59
CA ARG A 119 2.61 17.54 0.31
C ARG A 119 1.57 16.52 -0.16
N GLU A 120 0.56 17.01 -0.87
CA GLU A 120 -0.35 16.12 -1.61
C GLU A 120 0.40 15.52 -2.80
N THR A 121 0.42 14.19 -2.88
CA THR A 121 1.10 13.44 -3.94
C THR A 121 0.21 12.33 -4.47
N PRO A 122 0.32 11.96 -5.76
CA PRO A 122 -0.38 10.80 -6.28
C PRO A 122 0.28 9.52 -5.79
N TRP A 123 -0.48 8.68 -5.09
CA TRP A 123 -0.08 7.32 -4.69
C TRP A 123 -0.57 6.32 -5.73
N GLN A 124 0.29 5.38 -6.11
CA GLN A 124 -0.03 4.38 -7.14
C GLN A 124 -0.91 3.29 -6.55
N VAL A 125 -2.00 2.95 -7.24
CA VAL A 125 -2.83 1.80 -6.87
C VAL A 125 -2.25 0.54 -7.51
N MET A 126 -1.97 -0.47 -6.69
CA MET A 126 -1.31 -1.73 -7.06
C MET A 126 -2.03 -2.93 -6.44
N GLU A 127 -1.54 -4.13 -6.74
CA GLU A 127 -2.01 -5.39 -6.14
C GLU A 127 -3.54 -5.53 -6.21
N ASN A 128 -4.08 -5.42 -7.43
CA ASN A 128 -5.52 -5.53 -7.73
C ASN A 128 -6.41 -4.53 -6.96
N GLY A 129 -5.91 -3.31 -6.75
CA GLY A 129 -6.67 -2.26 -6.06
C GLY A 129 -6.52 -2.26 -4.54
N GLN A 130 -5.79 -3.23 -3.97
CA GLN A 130 -5.69 -3.37 -2.51
C GLN A 130 -4.64 -2.46 -1.88
N VAL A 131 -3.66 -1.99 -2.64
CA VAL A 131 -2.50 -1.25 -2.10
C VAL A 131 -2.36 0.10 -2.78
N LEU A 132 -2.26 1.17 -2.00
CA LEU A 132 -1.80 2.47 -2.43
C LEU A 132 -0.33 2.62 -2.02
N ASP A 133 0.57 2.85 -2.97
CA ASP A 133 2.01 2.98 -2.75
C ASP A 133 2.45 4.44 -2.96
N ALA A 134 3.04 5.02 -1.92
CA ALA A 134 3.50 6.41 -1.89
C ALA A 134 4.81 6.64 -2.66
N GLY A 135 5.35 5.59 -3.30
CA GLY A 135 6.66 5.54 -3.93
C GLY A 135 7.66 4.68 -3.14
N ARG A 136 8.86 4.54 -3.71
CA ARG A 136 9.93 3.70 -3.17
C ARG A 136 11.23 4.47 -3.04
N GLY A 137 11.97 4.27 -1.96
CA GLY A 137 13.21 5.00 -1.69
C GLY A 137 12.92 6.45 -1.31
N LEU A 138 13.61 7.40 -1.95
CA LEU A 138 13.56 8.82 -1.60
C LEU A 138 12.12 9.40 -1.52
N PRO A 139 11.21 9.15 -2.49
CA PRO A 139 9.82 9.62 -2.41
C PRO A 139 9.05 9.15 -1.16
N ALA A 140 9.27 7.89 -0.73
CA ALA A 140 8.69 7.39 0.51
C ALA A 140 9.36 8.02 1.74
N ILE A 141 10.70 8.10 1.72
CA ILE A 141 11.49 8.65 2.84
C ILE A 141 11.10 10.09 3.16
N GLU A 142 10.86 10.92 2.14
CA GLU A 142 10.43 12.31 2.35
C GLU A 142 9.09 12.40 3.09
N GLN A 143 8.16 11.49 2.81
CA GLN A 143 6.87 11.42 3.50
C GLN A 143 7.03 10.81 4.90
N ILE A 144 7.78 9.72 5.05
CA ILE A 144 8.05 9.07 6.34
C ILE A 144 8.71 10.04 7.32
N ARG A 145 9.63 10.89 6.87
CA ARG A 145 10.29 11.90 7.72
C ARG A 145 9.30 12.89 8.34
N LYS A 146 8.16 13.15 7.70
CA LYS A 146 7.11 14.03 8.24
C LYS A 146 6.31 13.37 9.37
N LEU A 147 6.37 12.05 9.49
CA LEU A 147 5.67 11.30 10.52
C LEU A 147 6.42 11.28 11.87
N ILE A 148 7.68 11.74 11.90
CA ILE A 148 8.46 11.81 13.13
C ILE A 148 7.84 12.85 14.07
N GLY A 149 7.54 12.43 15.29
CA GLY A 149 6.85 13.22 16.31
C GLY A 149 5.32 13.19 16.18
N ALA A 150 4.76 12.52 15.16
CA ALA A 150 3.31 12.44 14.99
C ALA A 150 2.67 11.60 16.12
N GLN A 151 1.59 12.12 16.69
CA GLN A 151 0.75 11.37 17.64
C GLN A 151 -0.44 10.70 16.94
N ARG A 152 -0.91 11.31 15.84
CA ARG A 152 -1.97 10.80 14.99
C ARG A 152 -1.67 11.14 13.54
N ILE A 153 -2.03 10.23 12.64
CA ILE A 153 -1.94 10.43 11.19
C ILE A 153 -3.34 10.32 10.63
N GLU A 154 -3.80 11.35 9.93
CA GLU A 154 -5.02 11.35 9.13
C GLU A 154 -4.65 11.32 7.65
N VAL A 155 -5.38 10.51 6.88
CA VAL A 155 -5.29 10.45 5.43
C VAL A 155 -6.33 11.39 4.86
N VAL A 156 -5.87 12.42 4.13
CA VAL A 156 -6.75 13.29 3.34
C VAL A 156 -6.57 12.95 1.88
N SER A 157 -7.66 12.62 1.19
CA SER A 157 -7.62 12.05 -0.15
C SER A 157 -8.81 12.46 -1.02
N ASP A 158 -8.63 12.38 -2.33
CA ASP A 158 -9.71 12.51 -3.32
C ASP A 158 -10.51 11.21 -3.52
N HIS A 159 -10.21 10.14 -2.77
CA HIS A 159 -10.91 8.86 -2.86
C HIS A 159 -11.53 8.42 -1.52
N GLY A 160 -12.86 8.28 -1.48
CA GLY A 160 -13.63 8.05 -0.25
C GLY A 160 -13.37 6.72 0.48
N GLU A 161 -12.72 5.73 -0.16
CA GLU A 161 -12.30 4.50 0.54
C GLU A 161 -11.18 4.76 1.56
N VAL A 162 -10.37 5.81 1.34
CA VAL A 162 -9.18 6.10 2.15
C VAL A 162 -9.19 7.48 2.81
N ASP A 163 -10.03 8.40 2.32
CA ASP A 163 -10.20 9.72 2.92
C ASP A 163 -10.76 9.61 4.36
N GLY A 164 -10.19 10.37 5.28
CA GLY A 164 -10.54 10.39 6.70
C GLY A 164 -10.03 9.20 7.51
N LEU A 165 -9.28 8.26 6.92
CA LEU A 165 -8.64 7.19 7.69
C LEU A 165 -7.65 7.79 8.69
N THR A 166 -7.77 7.38 9.95
CA THR A 166 -6.90 7.86 11.03
C THR A 166 -6.10 6.71 11.65
N PHE A 167 -4.86 6.96 12.03
CA PHE A 167 -3.94 5.98 12.61
C PHE A 167 -3.34 6.52 13.91
N ASP A 168 -3.19 5.64 14.89
CA ASP A 168 -2.50 5.96 16.15
C ASP A 168 -1.00 5.87 15.94
N ALA A 169 -0.32 7.03 15.98
CA ALA A 169 1.12 7.13 15.75
C ALA A 169 1.92 7.18 17.07
N GLN A 170 1.28 6.96 18.22
CA GLN A 170 2.00 6.80 19.48
C GLN A 170 3.03 5.68 19.37
N GLY A 171 4.27 5.98 19.76
CA GLY A 171 5.38 5.03 19.70
C GLY A 171 5.99 4.79 18.30
N LEU A 172 5.57 5.52 17.26
CA LEU A 172 6.07 5.33 15.90
C LEU A 172 7.55 5.73 15.72
N ASP A 173 8.01 6.79 16.40
CA ASP A 173 9.37 7.34 16.29
C ASP A 173 10.50 6.31 16.44
N PRO A 174 10.57 5.49 17.53
CA PRO A 174 11.60 4.47 17.65
C PRO A 174 11.53 3.41 16.54
N LEU A 175 10.34 3.13 15.99
CA LEU A 175 10.18 2.18 14.88
C LEU A 175 10.74 2.77 13.58
N ILE A 176 10.45 4.04 13.29
CA ILE A 176 11.06 4.76 12.15
C ILE A 176 12.59 4.78 12.30
N SER A 177 13.14 5.01 13.49
CA SER A 177 14.58 4.96 13.74
C SER A 177 15.19 3.58 13.41
N ARG A 178 14.47 2.50 13.74
CA ARG A 178 14.88 1.14 13.35
C ARG A 178 14.83 0.95 11.84
N ALA A 179 13.77 1.37 11.17
CA ALA A 179 13.64 1.29 9.71
C ALA A 179 14.76 2.08 8.99
N ARG A 180 15.10 3.28 9.49
CA ARG A 180 16.23 4.09 9.00
C ARG A 180 17.55 3.38 9.09
N SER A 181 17.80 2.70 10.20
CA SER A 181 19.02 1.93 10.41
C SER A 181 19.12 0.76 9.44
N THR A 182 18.02 0.03 9.23
CA THR A 182 17.96 -1.12 8.31
C THR A 182 18.06 -0.71 6.83
N CYS A 183 17.41 0.37 6.43
CA CYS A 183 17.40 0.87 5.04
C CYS A 183 18.48 1.94 4.75
N ARG A 184 19.26 2.35 5.76
CA ARG A 184 20.42 3.25 5.68
C ARG A 184 20.13 4.66 5.12
N TRP A 185 19.24 5.43 5.76
CA TRP A 185 18.90 6.81 5.36
C TRP A 185 18.63 7.81 6.50
#